data_AF-A0A183HGM8-F1
#
_entry.id   AF-A0A183HGM8-F1
#
_cell.length_a   1.000
_cell.length_b   1.000
_cell.length_c   1.000
_cell.angle_alpha   90.00
_cell.angle_beta   90.00
_cell.angle_gamma   90.00
#
_symmetry.space_group_name_H-M   'P 1'
#
loop_
_entity.id
_entity.type
_entity.pdbx_description
1 polymer ?
#
loop_
_entity_poly.entity_id
_entity_poly.type
_entity_poly.pdbx_seq_one_letter_code
_entity_poly.pdbx_strand_id
1 'polypeptide(L)'
;WTSSQGDKSGVNFVRQPVLENTFIQLPEDFSELINHAANFRCPSIPIDDRSSSAPTLCLLCGSLLCSQSYCCQRTVNGITLGACSYHLKSCTGSSGGVFLRIRDSQIVLLTSRERGCLFSAPYLDGYGETDPGFRRGNPLHLSHELYAKLEDLWLNQSIAEEVANQYEINHRNIGLEWHHF
;
A
#
# COMPACT_ATOMS: atom_id res chain seq x y z
N TRP A 1 51.45 28.55 -2.59
CA TRP A 1 50.64 29.77 -2.72
C TRP A 1 49.36 29.40 -3.44
N THR A 2 48.23 29.72 -2.79
CA THR A 2 46.89 30.03 -3.34
C THR A 2 46.37 29.19 -4.52
N SER A 3 45.42 28.29 -4.29
CA SER A 3 43.97 28.52 -4.24
C SER A 3 43.30 28.27 -5.60
N SER A 4 42.46 27.24 -5.67
CA SER A 4 41.22 27.28 -6.45
C SER A 4 40.25 26.30 -5.81
N GLN A 5 39.30 26.86 -5.07
CA GLN A 5 38.10 26.18 -4.61
C GLN A 5 37.37 25.63 -5.83
N GLY A 6 37.26 24.31 -5.92
CA GLY A 6 36.26 23.65 -6.75
C GLY A 6 35.02 23.44 -5.88
N ASP A 7 34.03 24.30 -6.07
CA ASP A 7 32.69 24.17 -5.53
C ASP A 7 32.13 22.77 -5.86
N LYS A 8 32.12 21.89 -4.87
CA LYS A 8 31.49 20.56 -4.98
C LYS A 8 30.00 20.72 -4.71
N SER A 9 29.30 21.38 -5.64
CA SER A 9 27.87 21.14 -5.81
C SER A 9 27.72 19.68 -6.22
N GLY A 10 27.48 18.82 -5.22
CA GLY A 10 27.36 17.39 -5.39
C GLY A 10 26.22 17.10 -6.35
N VAL A 11 26.57 16.83 -7.61
CA VAL A 11 25.65 16.31 -8.61
C VAL A 11 25.14 14.98 -8.04
N ASN A 12 23.86 14.94 -7.64
CA ASN A 12 23.19 13.71 -7.26
C ASN A 12 23.01 12.87 -8.52
N PHE A 13 24.06 12.14 -8.91
CA PHE A 13 23.97 11.14 -9.96
C PHE A 13 22.97 10.07 -9.53
N VAL A 14 21.96 9.83 -10.36
CA VAL A 14 21.08 8.68 -10.22
C VAL A 14 21.94 7.43 -10.31
N ARG A 15 22.11 6.71 -9.19
CA ARG A 15 22.78 5.41 -9.18
C ARG A 15 21.84 4.40 -9.83
N GLN A 16 22.17 3.96 -11.03
CA GLN A 16 21.58 2.78 -11.64
C GLN A 16 22.11 1.51 -10.94
N PRO A 17 21.30 0.46 -10.76
CA PRO A 17 20.07 0.17 -11.50
C PRO A 17 18.85 0.91 -10.93
N VAL A 18 18.00 1.40 -11.84
CA VAL A 18 16.61 1.75 -11.49
C VAL A 18 15.99 0.43 -11.02
N LEU A 19 15.53 0.38 -9.76
CA LEU A 19 14.87 -0.81 -9.22
C LEU A 19 13.78 -1.27 -10.20
N GLU A 20 13.70 -2.59 -10.44
CA GLU A 20 12.69 -3.16 -11.32
C GLU A 20 11.31 -2.75 -10.79
N ASN A 21 10.47 -2.23 -11.69
CA ASN A 21 9.15 -1.73 -11.33
C ASN A 21 8.14 -2.89 -11.18
N THR A 22 8.47 -3.85 -10.32
CA THR A 22 7.71 -5.07 -10.07
C THR A 22 7.15 -5.04 -8.66
N PHE A 23 6.09 -5.79 -8.40
CA PHE A 23 5.64 -5.96 -7.03
C PHE A 23 6.58 -6.89 -6.25
N ILE A 24 6.48 -6.80 -4.92
CA ILE A 24 7.11 -7.77 -4.03
C ILE A 24 6.50 -9.16 -4.26
N GLN A 25 7.29 -10.20 -4.04
CA GLN A 25 6.75 -11.55 -4.04
C GLN A 25 5.91 -11.75 -2.77
N LEU A 26 4.63 -12.09 -2.96
CA LEU A 26 3.73 -12.47 -1.88
C LEU A 26 3.86 -13.97 -1.60
N PRO A 27 3.64 -14.40 -0.34
CA PRO A 27 3.64 -15.82 0.00
C PRO A 27 2.44 -16.54 -0.62
N GLU A 28 2.59 -17.83 -0.89
CA GLU A 28 1.51 -18.67 -1.43
C GLU A 28 0.37 -18.86 -0.43
N ASP A 29 0.66 -18.98 0.86
CA ASP A 29 -0.34 -19.10 1.92
C ASP A 29 -0.59 -17.74 2.58
N PHE A 30 -1.85 -17.31 2.57
CA PHE A 30 -2.27 -16.07 3.23
C PHE A 30 -1.99 -16.07 4.75
N SER A 31 -1.93 -17.24 5.38
CA SER A 31 -1.64 -17.38 6.81
C SER A 31 -0.27 -16.79 7.19
N GLU A 32 0.70 -16.82 6.28
CA GLU A 32 2.02 -16.21 6.49
C GLU A 32 1.92 -14.69 6.62
N LEU A 33 1.09 -14.03 5.79
CA LEU A 33 0.83 -12.60 5.91
C LEU A 33 0.10 -12.26 7.21
N ILE A 34 -0.88 -13.07 7.63
CA ILE A 34 -1.59 -12.89 8.90
C ILE A 34 -0.60 -12.94 10.07
N ASN A 35 0.29 -13.93 10.08
CA ASN A 35 1.32 -14.08 11.11
C ASN A 35 2.31 -12.91 11.10
N HIS A 36 2.73 -12.47 9.92
CA HIS A 36 3.58 -11.29 9.77
C HIS A 36 2.88 -10.03 10.32
N ALA A 37 1.61 -9.84 9.97
CA ALA A 37 0.77 -8.73 10.44
C ALA A 37 0.49 -8.75 11.95
N ALA A 38 0.39 -9.93 12.57
CA ALA A 38 0.21 -10.07 14.02
C ALA A 38 1.44 -9.59 14.81
N ASN A 39 2.62 -9.72 14.21
CA ASN A 39 3.88 -9.28 14.79
C ASN A 39 4.19 -7.80 14.52
N PHE A 40 3.45 -7.14 13.64
CA PHE A 40 3.59 -5.71 13.39
C PHE A 40 3.37 -4.90 14.67
N ARG A 41 4.24 -3.92 14.89
CA ARG A 41 4.13 -2.93 15.97
C ARG A 41 4.16 -1.57 15.34
N CYS A 42 3.11 -0.79 15.56
CA CYS A 42 3.04 0.58 15.07
C CYS A 42 4.14 1.40 15.77
N PRO A 43 5.01 2.11 15.02
CA PRO A 43 6.13 2.86 15.60
C PRO A 43 5.69 4.10 16.37
N SER A 44 4.46 4.56 16.16
CA SER A 44 3.93 5.79 16.76
C SER A 44 3.12 5.56 18.05
N ILE A 45 2.87 4.31 18.44
CA ILE A 45 2.16 3.99 19.69
C ILE A 45 3.12 3.33 20.69
N PRO A 46 2.94 3.55 22.00
CA PRO A 46 3.69 2.84 23.02
C PRO A 46 3.56 1.32 22.87
N ILE A 47 4.62 0.59 23.21
CA ILE A 47 4.70 -0.89 23.07
C ILE A 47 3.57 -1.60 23.84
N ASP A 48 3.12 -0.99 24.93
CA ASP A 48 2.13 -1.52 25.87
C ASP A 48 0.69 -1.30 25.36
N ASP A 49 0.53 -0.42 24.37
CA ASP A 49 -0.75 -0.11 23.74
C ASP A 49 -0.90 -0.93 22.46
N ARG A 50 -1.76 -1.95 22.52
CA ARG A 50 -2.13 -2.80 21.37
C ARG A 50 -3.30 -2.22 20.57
N SER A 51 -3.52 -0.91 20.62
CA SER A 51 -4.49 -0.22 19.77
C SER A 51 -4.44 -0.78 18.35
N SER A 52 -5.60 -1.20 17.84
CA SER A 52 -5.71 -2.00 16.63
C SER A 52 -5.29 -1.20 15.40
N SER A 53 -4.00 -1.19 15.09
CA SER A 53 -3.52 -0.75 13.78
C SER A 53 -4.05 -1.71 12.72
N ALA A 54 -4.49 -1.19 11.57
CA ALA A 54 -4.76 -2.02 10.39
C ALA A 54 -3.45 -2.19 9.58
N PRO A 55 -2.70 -3.30 9.75
CA PRO A 55 -1.44 -3.52 9.07
C PRO A 55 -1.68 -3.67 7.56
N THR A 56 -0.99 -2.83 6.80
CA THR A 56 -1.21 -2.62 5.38
C THR A 56 0.12 -2.66 4.66
N LEU A 57 0.27 -3.62 3.75
CA LEU A 57 1.52 -3.90 3.05
C LEU A 57 1.54 -3.13 1.72
N CYS A 58 2.56 -2.31 1.50
CA CYS A 58 2.80 -1.70 0.20
C CYS A 58 3.35 -2.76 -0.76
N LEU A 59 2.65 -3.02 -1.87
CA LEU A 59 3.07 -4.07 -2.81
C LEU A 59 4.28 -3.65 -3.66
N LEU A 60 4.65 -2.36 -3.66
CA LEU A 60 5.77 -1.84 -4.44
C LEU A 60 7.10 -1.99 -3.71
N CYS A 61 7.13 -1.67 -2.41
CA CYS A 61 8.37 -1.64 -1.64
C CYS A 61 8.39 -2.63 -0.46
N GLY A 62 7.27 -3.31 -0.19
CA GLY A 62 7.14 -4.27 0.92
C GLY A 62 7.06 -3.65 2.31
N SER A 63 6.94 -2.33 2.42
CA SER A 63 6.78 -1.67 3.72
C SER A 63 5.43 -1.99 4.35
N LEU A 64 5.43 -2.37 5.63
CA LEU A 64 4.22 -2.59 6.42
C LEU A 64 3.86 -1.31 7.20
N LEU A 65 2.66 -0.79 6.95
CA LEU A 65 2.18 0.51 7.41
C LEU A 65 0.86 0.37 8.19
N CYS A 66 0.50 1.41 8.93
CA CYS A 66 -0.87 1.52 9.47
C CYS A 66 -1.75 2.19 8.41
N SER A 67 -2.92 1.64 8.11
CA SER A 67 -3.95 2.36 7.34
C SER A 67 -5.16 2.67 8.20
N GLN A 68 -5.93 3.67 7.77
CA GLN A 68 -7.23 4.04 8.36
C GLN A 68 -7.19 4.19 9.88
N SER A 69 -6.07 4.74 10.39
CA SER A 69 -5.76 4.84 11.82
C SER A 69 -5.13 6.20 12.11
N TYR A 70 -5.37 6.75 13.30
CA TYR A 70 -4.84 8.06 13.70
C TYR A 70 -3.37 8.03 14.14
N CYS A 71 -2.83 6.86 14.50
CA CYS A 71 -1.51 6.74 15.12
C CYS A 71 -0.33 7.19 14.25
N CYS A 72 -0.38 6.95 12.94
CA CYS A 72 0.73 7.24 12.03
C CYS A 72 0.47 8.44 11.11
N GLN A 73 -0.47 9.31 11.48
CA GLN A 73 -0.81 10.47 10.67
C GLN A 73 0.32 11.52 10.69
N ARG A 74 0.50 12.21 9.56
CA ARG A 74 1.46 13.30 9.39
C ARG A 74 0.82 14.48 8.68
N THR A 75 1.01 15.67 9.23
CA THR A 75 0.53 16.91 8.61
C THR A 75 1.59 17.48 7.66
N VAL A 76 1.23 17.66 6.39
CA VAL A 76 2.08 18.25 5.35
C VAL A 76 1.29 19.36 4.67
N ASN A 77 1.82 20.58 4.66
CA ASN A 77 1.15 21.76 4.07
C ASN A 77 -0.27 22.01 4.62
N GLY A 78 -0.49 21.74 5.91
CA GLY A 78 -1.80 21.90 6.56
C GLY A 78 -2.79 20.75 6.33
N ILE A 79 -2.41 19.71 5.57
CA ILE A 79 -3.24 18.52 5.32
C ILE A 79 -2.71 17.35 6.14
N THR A 80 -3.57 16.71 6.92
CA THR A 80 -3.23 15.52 7.71
C THR A 80 -3.46 14.26 6.89
N LEU A 81 -2.37 13.51 6.66
CA LEU A 81 -2.36 12.28 5.87
C LEU A 81 -2.10 11.06 6.74
N GLY A 82 -2.77 9.96 6.45
CA GLY A 82 -2.49 8.63 6.96
C GLY A 82 -1.14 8.10 6.47
N ALA A 83 -0.72 6.95 7.01
CA ALA A 83 0.62 6.46 6.76
C ALA A 83 0.82 6.02 5.30
N CYS A 84 -0.20 5.42 4.66
CA CYS A 84 -0.13 4.97 3.27
C CYS A 84 -0.12 6.17 2.32
N SER A 85 -1.02 7.15 2.51
CA SER A 85 -1.08 8.37 1.72
C SER A 85 0.19 9.20 1.85
N TYR A 86 0.76 9.29 3.05
CA TYR A 86 2.05 9.92 3.25
C TYR A 86 3.18 9.12 2.57
N HIS A 87 3.18 7.80 2.70
CA HIS A 87 4.18 6.92 2.09
C HIS A 87 4.23 7.02 0.57
N LEU A 88 3.08 7.21 -0.10
CA LEU A 88 3.02 7.45 -1.55
C LEU A 88 3.98 8.57 -1.99
N LYS A 89 4.07 9.67 -1.22
CA LYS A 89 4.89 10.82 -1.57
C LYS A 89 6.37 10.48 -1.77
N SER A 90 6.89 9.47 -1.08
CA SER A 90 8.27 9.01 -1.17
C SER A 90 8.46 7.70 -1.93
N CYS A 91 7.43 6.86 -2.02
CA CYS A 91 7.53 5.54 -2.65
C CYS A 91 7.31 5.60 -4.16
N THR A 92 6.20 6.20 -4.59
CA THR A 92 5.71 6.15 -5.98
C THR A 92 5.34 7.52 -6.53
N GLY A 93 5.23 8.53 -5.68
CA GLY A 93 4.92 9.91 -6.06
C GLY A 93 3.54 10.05 -6.68
N SER A 94 3.51 10.55 -7.92
CA SER A 94 2.28 10.88 -8.64
C SER A 94 1.48 9.67 -9.12
N SER A 95 2.12 8.50 -9.27
CA SER A 95 1.55 7.29 -9.86
C SER A 95 0.48 6.60 -8.99
N GLY A 96 0.29 7.04 -7.75
CA GLY A 96 -0.55 6.33 -6.79
C GLY A 96 0.14 5.09 -6.24
N GLY A 97 -0.60 4.16 -5.64
CA GLY A 97 -0.02 2.94 -5.11
C GLY A 97 -1.03 1.87 -4.78
N VAL A 98 -0.50 0.66 -4.62
CA VAL A 98 -1.25 -0.57 -4.40
C VAL A 98 -0.85 -1.14 -3.05
N PHE A 99 -1.85 -1.33 -2.19
CA PHE A 99 -1.64 -1.80 -0.84
C PHE A 99 -2.52 -2.99 -0.51
N LEU A 100 -2.01 -3.94 0.27
CA LEU A 100 -2.77 -5.07 0.79
C LEU A 100 -3.07 -4.85 2.27
N ARG A 101 -4.34 -4.63 2.62
CA ARG A 101 -4.82 -4.66 3.99
C ARG A 101 -5.00 -6.10 4.43
N ILE A 102 -4.06 -6.58 5.24
CA ILE A 102 -3.95 -8.00 5.56
C ILE A 102 -5.16 -8.47 6.39
N ARG A 103 -5.54 -7.71 7.42
CA ARG A 103 -6.67 -8.12 8.30
C ARG A 103 -8.02 -8.12 7.59
N ASP A 104 -8.19 -7.26 6.59
CA ASP A 104 -9.44 -7.12 5.84
C ASP A 104 -9.47 -7.99 4.58
N SER A 105 -8.34 -8.62 4.21
CA SER A 105 -8.17 -9.34 2.95
C SER A 105 -8.60 -8.49 1.75
N GLN A 106 -8.07 -7.26 1.67
CA GLN A 106 -8.44 -6.28 0.66
C GLN A 106 -7.25 -5.58 0.04
N ILE A 107 -7.31 -5.35 -1.27
CA ILE A 107 -6.45 -4.41 -1.97
C ILE A 107 -7.03 -3.00 -1.84
N VAL A 108 -6.16 -2.04 -1.58
CA VAL A 108 -6.44 -0.61 -1.63
C VAL A 108 -5.64 -0.03 -2.79
N LEU A 109 -6.32 0.54 -3.77
CA LEU A 109 -5.71 1.44 -4.72
C LEU A 109 -5.83 2.86 -4.17
N LEU A 110 -4.71 3.57 -4.07
CA LEU A 110 -4.68 4.97 -3.65
C LEU A 110 -4.08 5.82 -4.76
N THR A 111 -4.69 6.96 -5.02
CA THR A 111 -4.17 7.99 -5.93
C THR A 111 -3.38 9.04 -5.14
N SER A 112 -2.53 9.79 -5.84
CA SER A 112 -1.81 10.95 -5.27
C SER A 112 -2.73 12.12 -4.89
N ARG A 113 -4.03 12.06 -5.21
CA ARG A 113 -5.05 13.08 -4.94
C ARG A 113 -6.04 12.67 -3.86
N GLU A 114 -5.61 11.82 -2.92
CA GLU A 114 -6.41 11.44 -1.75
C GLU A 114 -7.76 10.82 -2.14
N ARG A 115 -7.75 9.99 -3.19
CA ARG A 115 -8.88 9.13 -3.61
C ARG A 115 -8.41 7.70 -3.70
N GLY A 116 -9.32 6.75 -3.56
CA GLY A 116 -8.99 5.34 -3.71
C GLY A 116 -10.19 4.44 -3.98
N CYS A 117 -9.93 3.15 -4.09
CA CYS A 117 -10.97 2.12 -4.15
C CYS A 117 -10.48 0.82 -3.49
N LEU A 118 -11.43 -0.05 -3.14
CA LEU A 118 -11.17 -1.35 -2.51
C LEU A 118 -11.51 -2.49 -3.46
N PHE A 119 -10.63 -3.49 -3.52
CA PHE A 119 -10.86 -4.78 -4.16
C PHE A 119 -10.62 -5.91 -3.15
N SER A 120 -11.11 -7.11 -3.46
CA SER A 120 -10.69 -8.31 -2.74
C SER A 120 -9.20 -8.54 -2.91
N ALA A 121 -8.54 -9.09 -1.88
CA ALA A 121 -7.18 -9.57 -2.01
C ALA A 121 -7.07 -10.65 -3.11
N PRO A 122 -5.89 -10.80 -3.76
CA PRO A 122 -5.65 -11.80 -4.80
C PRO A 122 -5.44 -13.19 -4.18
N TYR A 123 -6.26 -13.57 -3.21
CA TYR A 123 -6.19 -14.82 -2.46
C TYR A 123 -7.55 -15.50 -2.49
N LEU A 124 -7.55 -16.78 -2.87
CA LEU A 124 -8.75 -17.58 -3.08
C LEU A 124 -8.67 -18.87 -2.28
N ASP A 125 -9.81 -19.37 -1.82
CA ASP A 125 -9.89 -20.69 -1.21
C ASP A 125 -9.85 -21.80 -2.27
N GLY A 126 -9.91 -23.06 -1.83
CA GLY A 126 -9.92 -24.24 -2.72
C GLY A 126 -11.09 -24.31 -3.72
N TYR A 127 -12.10 -23.44 -3.58
CA TYR A 127 -13.24 -23.33 -4.49
C TYR A 127 -13.15 -22.11 -5.43
N GLY A 128 -12.10 -21.30 -5.31
CA GLY A 128 -11.95 -20.08 -6.09
C GLY A 128 -12.71 -18.87 -5.52
N GLU A 129 -13.14 -18.93 -4.26
CA GLU A 129 -13.85 -17.82 -3.61
C GLU A 129 -12.91 -16.97 -2.75
N THR A 130 -13.20 -15.67 -2.63
CA THR A 130 -12.51 -14.79 -1.68
C THR A 130 -13.14 -14.91 -0.29
N ASP A 131 -12.35 -14.62 0.76
CA ASP A 131 -12.84 -14.54 2.14
C ASP A 131 -12.51 -13.17 2.75
N PRO A 132 -13.34 -12.14 2.50
CA PRO A 132 -13.11 -10.79 3.04
C PRO A 132 -13.03 -10.80 4.57
N GLY A 133 -11.94 -10.26 5.10
CA GLY A 133 -11.64 -10.26 6.52
C GLY A 133 -11.31 -11.63 7.10
N PHE A 134 -11.05 -12.64 6.24
CA PHE A 134 -10.71 -14.01 6.64
C PHE A 134 -11.69 -14.58 7.68
N ARG A 135 -12.99 -14.38 7.46
CA ARG A 135 -14.04 -14.66 8.46
C ARG A 135 -14.44 -16.13 8.47
N ARG A 136 -14.36 -16.82 7.33
CA ARG A 136 -14.66 -18.25 7.22
C ARG A 136 -13.51 -19.09 7.76
N GLY A 137 -12.28 -18.59 7.65
CA GLY A 137 -11.08 -19.27 8.13
C GLY A 137 -10.61 -20.40 7.22
N ASN A 138 -11.10 -20.44 5.98
CA ASN A 138 -10.61 -21.36 4.97
C ASN A 138 -9.16 -21.02 4.60
N PRO A 139 -8.29 -22.01 4.33
CA PRO A 139 -6.99 -21.74 3.72
C PRO A 139 -7.18 -20.95 2.42
N LEU A 140 -6.46 -19.84 2.30
CA LEU A 140 -6.45 -19.02 1.08
C LEU A 140 -5.08 -19.07 0.44
N HIS A 141 -5.06 -19.22 -0.87
CA HIS A 141 -3.86 -19.30 -1.69
C HIS A 141 -3.77 -18.15 -2.67
N LEU A 142 -2.53 -17.70 -2.94
CA LEU A 142 -2.27 -16.63 -3.88
C LEU A 142 -2.75 -17.03 -5.28
N SER A 143 -3.60 -16.20 -5.88
CA SER A 143 -3.96 -16.30 -7.28
C SER A 143 -2.99 -15.46 -8.10
N HIS A 144 -2.02 -16.10 -8.74
CA HIS A 144 -1.08 -15.42 -9.64
C HIS A 144 -1.78 -14.67 -10.78
N GLU A 145 -2.94 -15.14 -11.25
CA GLU A 145 -3.71 -14.45 -12.27
C GLU A 145 -4.24 -13.10 -11.77
N LEU A 146 -4.87 -13.08 -10.58
CA LEU A 146 -5.35 -11.85 -9.97
C LEU A 146 -4.19 -10.92 -9.61
N TYR A 147 -3.06 -11.48 -9.15
CA TYR A 147 -1.87 -10.72 -8.83
C TYR A 147 -1.26 -10.05 -10.07
N ALA A 148 -1.13 -10.79 -11.17
CA ALA A 148 -0.64 -10.26 -12.44
C ALA A 148 -1.54 -9.16 -13.00
N LYS A 149 -2.87 -9.23 -12.80
CA LYS A 149 -3.79 -8.14 -13.18
C LYS A 149 -3.53 -6.86 -12.40
N LEU A 150 -3.20 -6.97 -11.10
CA LEU A 150 -2.83 -5.81 -10.29
C LEU A 150 -1.49 -5.21 -10.74
N GLU A 151 -0.52 -6.07 -11.10
CA GLU A 151 0.75 -5.64 -11.67
C GLU A 151 0.56 -4.94 -13.02
N ASP A 152 -0.27 -5.49 -13.91
CA ASP A 152 -0.58 -4.88 -15.21
C ASP A 152 -1.19 -3.48 -15.04
N LEU A 153 -2.15 -3.34 -14.12
CA LEU A 153 -2.76 -2.06 -13.78
C LEU A 153 -1.72 -1.04 -13.29
N TRP A 154 -0.74 -1.49 -12.50
CA TRP A 154 0.38 -0.66 -12.06
C TRP A 154 1.32 -0.30 -13.21
N LEU A 155 1.76 -1.28 -14.01
CA LEU A 155 2.70 -1.07 -15.11
C LEU A 155 2.13 -0.13 -16.18
N ASN A 156 0.83 -0.23 -16.45
CA ASN A 156 0.10 0.65 -17.37
C ASN A 156 -0.28 2.01 -16.77
N GLN A 157 0.05 2.26 -15.48
CA GLN A 157 -0.25 3.50 -14.76
C GLN A 157 -1.77 3.82 -14.72
N SER A 158 -2.61 2.78 -14.73
CA SER A 158 -4.07 2.89 -14.80
C SER A 158 -4.75 3.02 -13.45
N ILE A 159 -4.01 3.17 -12.33
CA ILE A 159 -4.58 3.31 -10.98
C ILE A 159 -5.61 4.45 -10.90
N ALA A 160 -5.28 5.63 -11.42
CA ALA A 160 -6.16 6.79 -11.31
C ALA A 160 -7.46 6.59 -12.12
N GLU A 161 -7.36 5.95 -13.28
CA GLU A 161 -8.50 5.59 -14.12
C GLU A 161 -9.38 4.55 -13.45
N GLU A 162 -8.78 3.46 -12.93
CA GLU A 162 -9.54 2.43 -12.23
C GLU A 162 -10.24 2.99 -11.00
N VAL A 163 -9.56 3.83 -10.22
CA VAL A 163 -10.18 4.52 -9.08
C VAL A 163 -11.37 5.38 -9.54
N ALA A 164 -11.26 6.12 -10.65
CA ALA A 164 -12.37 6.90 -11.17
C ALA A 164 -13.56 6.02 -11.59
N ASN A 165 -13.31 4.93 -12.33
CA ASN A 165 -14.33 3.98 -12.76
C ASN A 165 -15.06 3.35 -11.56
N GLN A 166 -14.33 2.98 -10.51
CA GLN A 166 -14.91 2.40 -9.30
C GLN A 166 -15.82 3.35 -8.51
N TYR A 167 -15.74 4.66 -8.71
CA TYR A 167 -16.69 5.60 -8.09
C TYR A 167 -18.07 5.58 -8.76
N GLU A 168 -18.14 5.23 -10.05
CA GLU A 168 -19.40 5.09 -10.78
C GLU A 168 -20.14 3.80 -10.39
N ILE A 169 -19.36 2.76 -10.04
CA ILE A 169 -19.86 1.41 -9.80
C ILE A 169 -20.12 1.15 -8.30
N ASN A 170 -19.26 1.69 -7.42
CA ASN A 170 -19.27 1.35 -6.00
C ASN A 170 -19.30 2.60 -5.11
N HIS A 171 -20.50 2.99 -4.72
CA HIS A 171 -20.74 4.14 -3.84
C HIS A 171 -20.07 4.04 -2.46
N ARG A 172 -19.62 2.84 -2.02
CA ARG A 172 -18.88 2.70 -0.75
C ARG A 172 -17.58 3.51 -0.76
N ASN A 173 -16.98 3.72 -1.93
CA ASN A 173 -15.75 4.49 -2.08
C ASN A 173 -15.94 5.99 -1.77
N ILE A 174 -17.17 6.51 -1.85
CA ILE A 174 -17.47 7.94 -1.59
C ILE A 174 -17.43 8.25 -0.09
N GLY A 175 -17.80 7.28 0.75
CA GLY A 175 -17.89 7.47 2.21
C GLY A 175 -16.58 7.29 2.97
N LEU A 176 -15.47 6.96 2.29
CA LEU A 176 -14.19 6.72 2.93
C LEU A 176 -13.31 7.98 2.93
N GLU A 177 -12.72 8.29 4.08
CA GLU A 177 -11.70 9.33 4.22
C GLU A 177 -10.36 8.80 3.71
N TRP A 178 -10.17 8.79 2.39
CA TRP A 178 -8.98 8.23 1.75
C TRP A 178 -7.67 8.86 2.22
N HIS A 179 -7.68 10.15 2.59
CA HIS A 179 -6.51 10.80 3.16
C HIS A 179 -6.09 10.22 4.52
N HIS A 180 -6.95 9.47 5.23
CA HIS A 180 -6.61 8.79 6.49
C HIS A 180 -5.97 7.40 6.30
N PHE A 181 -5.89 6.90 5.06
CA PHE A 181 -5.11 5.71 4.73
C PHE A 181 -3.63 6.03 4.74
#